data_AF-A0AA41N6F3-F1
#
_entry.id   AF-A0AA41N6F3-F1
#
_cell.length_a   1.000
_cell.length_b   1.000
_cell.length_c   1.000
_cell.angle_alpha   90.00
_cell.angle_beta   90.00
_cell.angle_gamma   90.00
#
_symmetry.space_group_name_H-M   'P 1'
#
loop_
_entity.id
_entity.type
_entity.pdbx_description
1 polymer ?
#
loop_
_entity_poly.entity_id
_entity_poly.type
_entity_poly.pdbx_seq_one_letter_code
_entity_poly.pdbx_strand_id
1 'polypeptide(L)'
;KDVHQGLAPPCRGPARLAVISGHYLYYHYGCDGLDDRGWGCGYRTLQTLCSWPEGQSTGVPEVVAVQAALEDMGDKPPGFRGSRSWIGCVEASLCLAHFGGPQGRLCHVPRGAGLQGELERLYSHFTGGGGPVMVGGDADARSKALLGVCLGPGTEAYVLILDPHYWGTPENPSELQAAGWVGWQEVSTAFDPNSFYNLCLTSPNSDKHQHTLD
;
A
#
# COMPACT_ATOMS: atom_id res chain seq x y z
N LYS A 1 11.35 -5.65 6.90
CA LYS A 1 10.99 -4.32 7.45
C LYS A 1 11.64 -3.25 6.59
N ASP A 2 10.96 -2.13 6.32
CA ASP A 2 11.49 -0.94 5.61
C ASP A 2 12.35 -1.25 4.37
N VAL A 3 11.87 -2.18 3.53
CA VAL A 3 12.65 -2.78 2.44
C VAL A 3 13.06 -1.78 1.35
N HIS A 4 12.49 -0.57 1.35
CA HIS A 4 12.89 0.51 0.45
C HIS A 4 14.18 1.23 0.85
N GLN A 5 14.64 1.09 2.10
CA GLN A 5 15.83 1.78 2.59
C GLN A 5 17.07 1.35 1.81
N GLY A 6 17.89 2.32 1.41
CA GLY A 6 19.09 2.11 0.59
C GLY A 6 18.87 2.27 -0.92
N LEU A 7 17.62 2.37 -1.40
CA LEU A 7 17.35 2.72 -2.79
C LEU A 7 17.81 4.15 -3.10
N ALA A 8 18.58 4.29 -4.18
CA ALA A 8 18.95 5.60 -4.70
C ALA A 8 17.70 6.34 -5.23
N PRO A 9 17.61 7.68 -5.06
CA PRO A 9 16.58 8.47 -5.72
C PRO A 9 16.64 8.31 -7.25
N PRO A 10 15.49 8.31 -7.95
CA PRO A 10 15.45 8.07 -9.39
C PRO A 10 15.93 9.27 -10.20
N CYS A 11 15.82 10.48 -9.65
CA CYS A 11 16.22 11.72 -10.32
C CYS A 11 17.68 12.06 -9.98
N ARG A 12 18.45 12.49 -11.00
CA ARG A 12 19.84 12.95 -10.84
C ARG A 12 19.98 14.47 -10.56
N GLY A 13 18.88 15.23 -10.63
CA GLY A 13 18.84 16.70 -10.51
C GLY A 13 18.06 17.20 -9.28
N PRO A 14 17.75 18.52 -9.19
CA PRO A 14 16.96 19.06 -8.10
C PRO A 14 15.53 18.50 -8.18
N ALA A 15 15.24 17.52 -7.33
CA ALA A 15 13.95 16.86 -7.27
C ALA A 15 13.32 17.05 -5.89
N ARG A 16 12.00 17.19 -5.89
CA ARG A 16 11.20 17.17 -4.67
C ARG A 16 10.92 15.71 -4.33
N LEU A 17 11.54 15.24 -3.26
CA LEU A 17 11.42 13.86 -2.78
C LEU A 17 10.59 13.83 -1.50
N ALA A 18 9.55 13.01 -1.48
CA ALA A 18 8.80 12.69 -0.28
C ALA A 18 8.62 11.17 -0.18
N VAL A 19 9.11 10.59 0.90
CA VAL A 19 8.96 9.16 1.22
C VAL A 19 8.22 9.04 2.54
N ILE A 20 7.58 7.89 2.77
CA ILE A 20 6.91 7.61 4.03
C ILE A 20 7.80 7.91 5.24
N SER A 21 7.17 8.34 6.33
CA SER A 21 7.78 8.37 7.66
C SER A 21 7.30 7.17 8.48
N GLY A 22 8.00 6.87 9.57
CA GLY A 22 7.72 5.67 10.37
C GLY A 22 8.20 4.38 9.70
N HIS A 23 7.64 3.26 10.14
CA HIS A 23 8.10 1.93 9.77
C HIS A 23 6.96 1.04 9.28
N TYR A 24 7.28 0.06 8.44
CA TYR A 24 6.34 -0.94 7.96
C TYR A 24 7.02 -2.30 7.76
N LEU A 25 6.21 -3.35 7.74
CA LEU A 25 6.60 -4.69 7.37
C LEU A 25 6.18 -4.98 5.93
N TYR A 26 6.99 -5.76 5.22
CA TYR A 26 6.69 -6.17 3.86
C TYR A 26 5.90 -7.48 3.88
N TYR A 27 4.59 -7.37 3.73
CA TYR A 27 3.72 -8.52 3.53
C TYR A 27 3.58 -8.82 2.04
N HIS A 28 3.72 -10.09 1.68
CA HIS A 28 3.70 -10.59 0.31
C HIS A 28 3.06 -11.98 0.25
N TYR A 29 2.90 -12.55 -0.95
CA TYR A 29 2.30 -13.87 -1.09
C TYR A 29 3.02 -14.93 -0.25
N GLY A 30 2.24 -15.76 0.45
CA GLY A 30 2.76 -16.90 1.23
C GLY A 30 3.56 -16.55 2.48
N CYS A 31 3.70 -15.27 2.85
CA CYS A 31 4.59 -14.88 3.96
C CYS A 31 4.19 -15.42 5.34
N ASP A 32 2.92 -15.81 5.51
CA ASP A 32 2.34 -16.41 6.72
C ASP A 32 1.99 -17.91 6.54
N GLY A 33 2.43 -18.52 5.44
CA GLY A 33 2.16 -19.94 5.11
C GLY A 33 0.86 -20.19 4.34
N LEU A 34 0.02 -19.18 4.12
CA LEU A 34 -1.16 -19.29 3.26
C LEU A 34 -0.78 -19.11 1.79
N ASP A 35 -1.05 -20.10 0.93
CA ASP A 35 -0.90 -19.93 -0.53
C ASP A 35 -2.05 -19.07 -1.10
N ASP A 36 -1.79 -17.76 -1.15
CA ASP A 36 -2.73 -16.75 -1.63
C ASP A 36 -2.36 -16.18 -3.01
N ARG A 37 -1.50 -16.87 -3.76
CA ARG A 37 -1.06 -16.44 -5.09
C ARG A 37 -2.25 -16.26 -6.03
N GLY A 38 -2.30 -15.11 -6.71
CA GLY A 38 -3.30 -14.78 -7.72
C GLY A 38 -4.60 -14.17 -7.18
N TRP A 39 -4.77 -14.08 -5.86
CA TRP A 39 -5.97 -13.47 -5.26
C TRP A 39 -5.70 -12.66 -3.98
N GLY A 40 -4.55 -12.89 -3.34
CA GLY A 40 -4.22 -12.36 -2.03
C GLY A 40 -3.60 -10.97 -1.97
N CYS A 41 -3.21 -10.37 -3.10
CA CYS A 41 -2.37 -9.17 -3.11
C CYS A 41 -3.00 -7.97 -2.38
N GLY A 42 -4.33 -7.83 -2.43
CA GLY A 42 -5.06 -6.80 -1.69
C GLY A 42 -4.93 -6.98 -0.17
N TYR A 43 -4.99 -8.22 0.32
CA TYR A 43 -4.80 -8.54 1.73
C TYR A 43 -3.37 -8.27 2.18
N ARG A 44 -2.36 -8.64 1.37
CA ARG A 44 -0.95 -8.39 1.69
C ARG A 44 -0.62 -6.90 1.72
N THR A 45 -1.22 -6.13 0.82
CA THR A 45 -1.10 -4.68 0.85
C THR A 45 -1.78 -4.10 2.09
N LEU A 46 -2.98 -4.55 2.44
CA LEU A 46 -3.66 -4.17 3.69
C LEU A 46 -2.82 -4.50 4.93
N GLN A 47 -2.21 -5.68 5.01
CA GLN A 47 -1.35 -6.07 6.12
C GLN A 47 -0.12 -5.16 6.25
N THR A 48 0.49 -4.77 5.12
CA THR A 48 1.55 -3.77 5.08
C THR A 48 1.06 -2.44 5.66
N LEU A 49 -0.13 -1.98 5.27
CA LEU A 49 -0.76 -0.76 5.81
C LEU A 49 -1.02 -0.88 7.32
N CYS A 50 -1.54 -2.01 7.80
CA CYS A 50 -1.80 -2.25 9.23
C CYS A 50 -0.53 -2.31 10.08
N SER A 51 0.62 -2.67 9.50
CA SER A 51 1.89 -2.71 10.23
C SER A 51 2.50 -1.33 10.48
N TRP A 52 1.99 -0.29 9.82
CA TRP A 52 2.45 1.10 9.94
C TRP A 52 1.63 1.86 11.01
N PRO A 53 2.23 2.80 11.77
CA PRO A 53 3.59 3.36 11.67
C PRO A 53 4.70 2.64 12.45
N GLU A 54 4.38 1.63 13.26
CA GLU A 54 5.36 1.05 14.17
C GLU A 54 6.30 0.02 13.49
N GLY A 55 5.88 -0.52 12.34
CA GLY A 55 6.57 -1.59 11.64
C GLY A 55 6.63 -2.86 12.48
N GLN A 56 5.48 -3.25 13.03
CA GLN A 56 5.29 -4.43 13.89
C GLN A 56 4.19 -5.33 13.33
N SER A 57 4.27 -6.63 13.62
CA SER A 57 3.25 -7.60 13.23
C SER A 57 2.11 -7.71 14.24
N THR A 58 2.31 -7.22 15.46
CA THR A 58 1.29 -7.20 16.52
C THR A 58 0.08 -6.38 16.05
N GLY A 59 -1.10 -7.01 16.03
CA GLY A 59 -2.34 -6.35 15.59
C GLY A 59 -2.58 -6.33 14.08
N VAL A 60 -1.66 -6.89 13.27
CA VAL A 60 -1.91 -7.07 11.83
C VAL A 60 -2.83 -8.28 11.65
N PRO A 61 -4.00 -8.13 10.99
CA PRO A 61 -4.96 -9.21 10.85
C PRO A 61 -4.49 -10.25 9.82
N GLU A 62 -4.75 -11.53 10.13
CA GLU A 62 -4.63 -12.64 9.18
C GLU A 62 -5.68 -12.52 8.07
N VAL A 63 -5.42 -13.10 6.90
CA VAL A 63 -6.35 -13.07 5.74
C VAL A 63 -7.76 -13.56 6.13
N VAL A 64 -7.85 -14.65 6.89
CA VAL A 64 -9.13 -15.19 7.36
C VAL A 64 -9.89 -14.23 8.29
N ALA A 65 -9.16 -13.44 9.09
CA ALA A 65 -9.75 -12.44 9.98
C ALA A 65 -10.28 -11.25 9.17
N VAL A 66 -9.54 -10.80 8.15
CA VAL A 66 -10.00 -9.77 7.21
C VAL A 66 -11.30 -10.19 6.53
N GLN A 67 -11.37 -11.43 6.03
CA GLN A 67 -12.58 -11.93 5.38
C GLN A 67 -13.76 -12.04 6.36
N ALA A 68 -13.52 -12.50 7.59
CA ALA A 68 -14.54 -12.55 8.63
C ALA A 68 -15.07 -11.14 8.95
N ALA A 69 -14.19 -10.16 9.12
CA ALA A 69 -14.59 -8.78 9.38
C ALA A 69 -15.47 -8.20 8.26
N LEU A 70 -15.17 -8.50 7.00
CA LEU A 70 -15.99 -8.06 5.86
C LEU A 70 -17.38 -8.72 5.82
N GLU A 71 -17.50 -9.98 6.24
CA GLU A 71 -18.82 -10.61 6.45
C GLU A 71 -19.55 -10.00 7.64
N ASP A 72 -18.87 -9.83 8.77
CA ASP A 72 -19.45 -9.31 10.02
C ASP A 72 -19.97 -7.88 9.85
N MET A 73 -19.30 -7.06 9.02
CA MET A 73 -19.73 -5.71 8.65
C MET A 73 -20.86 -5.69 7.60
N GLY A 74 -21.19 -6.83 7.00
CA GLY A 74 -22.19 -6.95 5.93
C GLY A 74 -21.73 -6.41 4.57
N ASP A 75 -20.44 -6.12 4.39
CA ASP A 75 -19.86 -5.71 3.10
C ASP A 75 -19.81 -6.89 2.11
N LYS A 76 -19.54 -8.09 2.64
CA LYS A 76 -19.49 -9.33 1.85
C LYS A 76 -20.56 -10.34 2.31
N PRO A 77 -21.08 -11.17 1.39
CA PRO A 77 -22.09 -12.16 1.73
C PRO A 77 -21.48 -13.34 2.53
N PRO A 78 -22.30 -14.12 3.25
CA PRO A 78 -21.86 -15.36 3.88
C PRO A 78 -21.18 -16.31 2.89
N GLY A 79 -20.04 -16.88 3.28
CA GLY A 79 -19.21 -17.75 2.45
C GLY A 79 -18.02 -17.04 1.79
N PHE A 80 -17.87 -15.74 2.00
CA PHE A 80 -16.67 -14.99 1.66
C PHE A 80 -15.48 -15.39 2.56
N ARG A 81 -15.72 -15.68 3.83
CA ARG A 81 -14.73 -16.22 4.76
C ARG A 81 -14.26 -17.60 4.31
N GLY A 82 -12.94 -17.74 4.14
CA GLY A 82 -12.30 -18.93 3.59
C GLY A 82 -12.34 -19.01 2.07
N SER A 83 -12.93 -18.04 1.38
CA SER A 83 -12.89 -17.97 -0.08
C SER A 83 -11.52 -17.54 -0.60
N ARG A 84 -11.33 -17.63 -1.91
CA ARG A 84 -10.18 -17.08 -2.64
C ARG A 84 -10.52 -15.78 -3.38
N SER A 85 -11.48 -15.02 -2.87
CA SER A 85 -11.89 -13.76 -3.47
C SER A 85 -10.90 -12.66 -3.12
N TRP A 86 -10.61 -11.78 -4.08
CA TRP A 86 -9.76 -10.61 -3.90
C TRP A 86 -10.49 -9.48 -3.16
N ILE A 87 -9.73 -8.51 -2.63
CA ILE A 87 -10.22 -7.27 -2.03
C ILE A 87 -9.50 -6.06 -2.62
N GLY A 88 -10.15 -4.89 -2.58
CA GLY A 88 -9.60 -3.63 -3.09
C GLY A 88 -9.47 -2.56 -2.00
N CYS A 89 -9.30 -1.31 -2.45
CA CYS A 89 -9.09 -0.17 -1.55
C CYS A 89 -10.29 0.08 -0.63
N VAL A 90 -11.52 -0.19 -1.09
CA VAL A 90 -12.74 0.01 -0.30
C VAL A 90 -12.77 -0.96 0.87
N GLU A 91 -12.61 -2.25 0.61
CA GLU A 91 -12.54 -3.25 1.67
C GLU A 91 -11.37 -3.00 2.62
N ALA A 92 -10.23 -2.57 2.09
CA ALA A 92 -9.07 -2.20 2.90
C ALA A 92 -9.37 -1.03 3.85
N SER A 93 -10.06 0.03 3.40
CA SER A 93 -10.42 1.15 4.28
C SER A 93 -11.41 0.75 5.38
N LEU A 94 -12.37 -0.12 5.05
CA LEU A 94 -13.30 -0.70 6.04
C LEU A 94 -12.55 -1.52 7.09
N CYS A 95 -11.63 -2.39 6.65
CA CYS A 95 -10.85 -3.24 7.55
C CYS A 95 -9.89 -2.42 8.42
N LEU A 96 -9.25 -1.38 7.87
CA LEU A 96 -8.41 -0.47 8.65
C LEU A 96 -9.20 0.16 9.82
N ALA A 97 -10.43 0.59 9.55
CA ALA A 97 -11.32 1.11 10.60
C ALA A 97 -11.72 0.02 11.60
N HIS A 98 -12.11 -1.16 11.11
CA HIS A 98 -12.55 -2.29 11.94
C HIS A 98 -11.47 -2.77 12.92
N PHE A 99 -10.23 -2.90 12.46
CA PHE A 99 -9.11 -3.38 13.27
C PHE A 99 -8.39 -2.28 14.08
N GLY A 100 -8.91 -1.03 14.05
CA GLY A 100 -8.26 0.09 14.75
C GLY A 100 -6.86 0.41 14.19
N GLY A 101 -6.66 0.21 12.89
CA GLY A 101 -5.44 0.56 12.18
C GLY A 101 -5.34 2.05 11.87
N PRO A 102 -4.43 2.44 10.98
CA PRO A 102 -4.35 3.79 10.41
C PRO A 102 -5.66 4.24 9.77
N GLN A 103 -5.94 5.55 9.78
CA GLN A 103 -7.10 6.07 9.06
C GLN A 103 -6.88 5.94 7.55
N GLY A 104 -7.74 5.19 6.87
CA GLY A 104 -7.73 5.04 5.40
C GLY A 104 -8.67 6.01 4.70
N ARG A 105 -8.14 6.92 3.87
CA ARG A 105 -8.92 7.86 3.05
C ARG A 105 -8.92 7.40 1.59
N LEU A 106 -10.11 7.16 1.04
CA LEU A 106 -10.27 6.78 -0.36
C LEU A 106 -10.06 7.97 -1.30
N CYS A 107 -9.46 7.70 -2.45
CA CYS A 107 -9.37 8.63 -3.58
C CYS A 107 -9.55 7.84 -4.88
N HIS A 108 -10.53 8.24 -5.67
CA HIS A 108 -10.76 7.68 -7.00
C HIS A 108 -10.04 8.53 -8.05
N VAL A 109 -9.32 7.86 -8.93
CA VAL A 109 -8.62 8.43 -10.07
C VAL A 109 -9.29 7.90 -11.34
N PRO A 110 -9.95 8.75 -12.13
CA PRO A 110 -10.73 8.32 -13.28
C PRO A 110 -9.85 7.82 -14.43
N ARG A 111 -10.45 7.01 -15.32
CA ARG A 111 -9.80 6.59 -16.57
C ARG A 111 -9.33 7.79 -17.38
N GLY A 112 -8.15 7.68 -17.97
CA GLY A 112 -7.53 8.75 -18.77
C GLY A 112 -6.59 9.65 -17.98
N ALA A 113 -6.73 9.73 -16.65
CA ALA A 113 -6.01 10.72 -15.86
C ALA A 113 -4.58 10.29 -15.49
N GLY A 114 -4.33 8.98 -15.40
CA GLY A 114 -3.13 8.46 -14.74
C GLY A 114 -2.99 9.02 -13.31
N LEU A 115 -1.79 9.00 -12.73
CA LEU A 115 -1.54 9.60 -11.42
C LEU A 115 -1.05 11.06 -11.46
N GLN A 116 -0.88 11.65 -12.65
CA GLN A 116 -0.26 12.96 -12.78
C GLN A 116 -0.97 14.05 -11.95
N GLY A 117 -2.31 14.03 -11.94
CA GLY A 117 -3.13 14.97 -11.17
C GLY A 117 -3.05 14.79 -9.65
N GLU A 118 -2.63 13.62 -9.16
CA GLU A 118 -2.54 13.31 -7.73
C GLU A 118 -1.13 13.45 -7.16
N LEU A 119 -0.12 13.77 -7.99
CA LEU A 119 1.29 13.81 -7.55
C LEU A 119 1.54 14.82 -6.43
N GLU A 120 0.99 16.03 -6.51
CA GLU A 120 1.14 17.04 -5.47
C GLU A 120 0.42 16.65 -4.17
N ARG A 121 -0.70 15.93 -4.29
CA ARG A 121 -1.42 15.39 -3.14
C ARG A 121 -0.61 14.27 -2.48
N LEU A 122 -0.03 13.35 -3.25
CA LEU A 122 0.84 12.30 -2.75
C LEU A 122 2.10 12.89 -2.10
N TYR A 123 2.70 13.92 -2.71
CA TYR A 123 3.81 14.64 -2.12
C TYR A 123 3.42 15.20 -0.75
N SER A 124 2.32 15.96 -0.70
CA SER A 124 1.81 16.57 0.53
C SER A 124 1.49 15.53 1.59
N HIS A 125 0.90 14.40 1.19
CA HIS A 125 0.58 13.25 2.05
C HIS A 125 1.83 12.72 2.74
N PHE A 126 2.88 12.36 1.99
CA PHE A 126 4.10 11.82 2.58
C PHE A 126 4.86 12.85 3.40
N THR A 127 4.96 14.12 2.93
CA THR A 127 5.59 15.18 3.74
C THR A 127 4.83 15.50 5.02
N GLY A 128 3.51 15.29 5.03
CA GLY A 128 2.64 15.52 6.18
C GLY A 128 2.61 14.35 7.18
N GLY A 129 3.49 13.36 7.04
CA GLY A 129 3.52 12.19 7.92
C GLY A 129 2.54 11.08 7.54
N GLY A 130 2.01 11.10 6.32
CA GLY A 130 1.19 10.02 5.77
C GLY A 130 1.97 8.72 5.59
N GLY A 131 1.26 7.60 5.73
CA GLY A 131 1.79 6.25 5.61
C GLY A 131 1.68 5.67 4.19
N PRO A 132 1.90 4.35 4.03
CA PRO A 132 1.76 3.65 2.76
C PRO A 132 0.39 3.87 2.11
N VAL A 133 0.37 4.08 0.80
CA VAL A 133 -0.88 4.26 0.04
C VAL A 133 -1.16 3.00 -0.75
N MET A 134 -2.23 2.28 -0.43
CA MET A 134 -2.67 1.14 -1.26
C MET A 134 -3.22 1.67 -2.58
N VAL A 135 -2.90 0.98 -3.67
CA VAL A 135 -3.46 1.20 -5.00
C VAL A 135 -4.16 -0.08 -5.45
N GLY A 136 -5.34 0.05 -6.06
CA GLY A 136 -5.97 -1.00 -6.87
C GLY A 136 -6.56 -0.40 -8.15
N GLY A 137 -6.35 -1.05 -9.29
CA GLY A 137 -6.93 -0.66 -10.58
C GLY A 137 -7.80 -1.77 -11.19
N ASP A 138 -8.52 -1.45 -12.27
CA ASP A 138 -9.34 -2.43 -12.99
C ASP A 138 -8.58 -3.29 -14.00
N ALA A 139 -7.58 -2.73 -14.68
CA ALA A 139 -6.87 -3.46 -15.73
C ALA A 139 -5.76 -4.37 -15.21
N ASP A 140 -5.19 -4.09 -14.04
CA ASP A 140 -4.06 -4.86 -13.52
C ASP A 140 -4.48 -5.95 -12.52
N ALA A 141 -5.66 -5.85 -11.90
CA ALA A 141 -6.11 -6.74 -10.80
C ALA A 141 -5.01 -7.00 -9.76
N ARG A 142 -4.09 -6.04 -9.61
CA ARG A 142 -2.83 -6.16 -8.90
C ARG A 142 -2.71 -5.03 -7.92
N SER A 143 -2.93 -5.34 -6.64
CA SER A 143 -2.69 -4.36 -5.60
C SER A 143 -1.19 -4.13 -5.42
N LYS A 144 -0.84 -2.88 -5.12
CA LYS A 144 0.52 -2.42 -4.79
C LYS A 144 0.43 -1.31 -3.75
N ALA A 145 1.50 -1.08 -2.99
CA ALA A 145 1.62 0.09 -2.11
C ALA A 145 2.56 1.13 -2.72
N LEU A 146 2.19 2.41 -2.60
CA LEU A 146 3.10 3.53 -2.80
C LEU A 146 3.72 3.92 -1.46
N LEU A 147 5.03 4.11 -1.46
CA LEU A 147 5.82 4.50 -0.29
C LEU A 147 6.50 5.87 -0.45
N GLY A 148 6.29 6.54 -1.58
CA GLY A 148 6.90 7.83 -1.84
C GLY A 148 6.69 8.30 -3.27
N VAL A 149 7.01 9.59 -3.48
CA VAL A 149 7.03 10.26 -4.77
C VAL A 149 8.32 11.06 -4.92
N CYS A 150 8.83 11.12 -6.15
CA CYS A 150 9.95 11.96 -6.54
C CYS A 150 9.52 12.77 -7.77
N LEU A 151 9.48 14.08 -7.63
CA LEU A 151 9.08 15.02 -8.69
C LEU A 151 10.33 15.74 -9.20
N GLY A 152 10.68 15.50 -10.46
CA GLY A 152 11.79 16.17 -11.14
C GLY A 152 11.46 17.63 -11.51
N PRO A 153 12.43 18.35 -12.07
CA PRO A 153 12.27 19.76 -12.44
C PRO A 153 11.34 19.99 -13.65
N GLY A 154 11.03 18.95 -14.41
CA GLY A 154 10.13 18.99 -15.56
C GLY A 154 8.85 18.17 -15.32
N THR A 155 8.49 17.35 -16.30
CA THR A 155 7.35 16.41 -16.21
C THR A 155 7.74 15.06 -15.62
N GLU A 156 9.02 14.85 -15.31
CA GLU A 156 9.54 13.62 -14.74
C GLU A 156 8.94 13.39 -13.35
N ALA A 157 8.23 12.28 -13.18
CA ALA A 157 7.63 11.90 -11.91
C ALA A 157 7.79 10.41 -11.70
N TYR A 158 8.20 10.05 -10.48
CA TYR A 158 8.41 8.67 -10.07
C TYR A 158 7.64 8.39 -8.80
N VAL A 159 7.15 7.17 -8.68
CA VAL A 159 6.58 6.62 -7.45
C VAL A 159 7.47 5.50 -6.93
N LEU A 160 7.58 5.39 -5.61
CA LEU A 160 8.23 4.26 -4.97
C LEU A 160 7.18 3.18 -4.72
N ILE A 161 7.28 2.08 -5.45
CA ILE A 161 6.32 0.98 -5.41
C ILE A 161 6.85 -0.14 -4.51
N LEU A 162 5.96 -0.73 -3.73
CA LEU A 162 6.13 -1.98 -3.02
C LEU A 162 5.13 -3.00 -3.58
N ASP A 163 5.66 -4.02 -4.25
CA ASP A 163 4.88 -5.06 -4.91
C ASP A 163 4.70 -6.28 -3.98
N PRO A 164 3.47 -6.63 -3.57
CA PRO A 164 3.20 -7.77 -2.69
C PRO A 164 3.24 -9.14 -3.39
N HIS A 165 3.54 -9.20 -4.70
CA HIS A 165 3.46 -10.45 -5.47
C HIS A 165 4.68 -11.36 -5.33
N TYR A 166 5.68 -10.98 -4.54
CA TYR A 166 6.83 -11.83 -4.26
C TYR A 166 6.38 -13.14 -3.62
N TRP A 167 6.94 -14.25 -4.10
CA TRP A 167 6.76 -15.59 -3.54
C TRP A 167 8.11 -16.19 -3.20
N GLY A 168 8.31 -16.51 -1.91
CA GLY A 168 9.56 -17.04 -1.39
C GLY A 168 9.84 -16.49 0.00
N THR A 169 11.09 -16.62 0.44
CA THR A 169 11.58 -16.00 1.68
C THR A 169 12.75 -15.11 1.30
N PRO A 170 12.58 -13.77 1.34
CA PRO A 170 13.67 -12.88 0.94
C PRO A 170 14.76 -12.92 2.00
N GLU A 171 16.03 -13.09 1.61
CA GLU A 171 17.13 -13.14 2.58
C GLU A 171 17.43 -11.75 3.14
N ASN A 172 17.32 -10.73 2.30
CA ASN A 172 17.62 -9.34 2.64
C ASN A 172 16.87 -8.35 1.72
N PRO A 173 16.78 -7.05 2.10
CA PRO A 173 16.14 -6.04 1.26
C PRO A 173 16.78 -5.86 -0.13
N SER A 174 18.09 -6.06 -0.26
CA SER A 174 18.81 -5.83 -1.53
C SER A 174 18.36 -6.80 -2.63
N GLU A 175 17.97 -8.03 -2.30
CA GLU A 175 17.38 -8.96 -3.26
C GLU A 175 16.04 -8.45 -3.80
N LEU A 176 15.19 -7.93 -2.91
CA LEU A 176 13.90 -7.36 -3.28
C LEU A 176 14.08 -6.12 -4.16
N GLN A 177 15.09 -5.30 -3.86
CA GLN A 177 15.44 -4.11 -4.63
C GLN A 177 15.99 -4.49 -6.02
N ALA A 178 16.93 -5.42 -6.09
CA ALA A 178 17.55 -5.86 -7.33
C ALA A 178 16.55 -6.52 -8.29
N ALA A 179 15.58 -7.25 -7.76
CA ALA A 179 14.52 -7.89 -8.53
C ALA A 179 13.31 -6.97 -8.81
N GLY A 180 13.30 -5.74 -8.29
CA GLY A 180 12.25 -4.75 -8.55
C GLY A 180 10.95 -4.93 -7.77
N TRP A 181 10.93 -5.77 -6.72
CA TRP A 181 9.79 -5.93 -5.81
C TRP A 181 9.56 -4.70 -4.94
N VAL A 182 10.60 -3.92 -4.72
CA VAL A 182 10.53 -2.57 -4.18
C VAL A 182 11.44 -1.66 -5.00
N GLY A 183 10.91 -0.55 -5.50
CA GLY A 183 11.69 0.29 -6.41
C GLY A 183 10.96 1.52 -6.92
N TRP A 184 11.75 2.49 -7.38
CA TRP A 184 11.22 3.65 -8.08
C TRP A 184 10.81 3.28 -9.50
N GLN A 185 9.59 3.66 -9.88
CA GLN A 185 9.08 3.51 -11.24
C GLN A 185 8.55 4.85 -11.74
N GLU A 186 8.78 5.13 -13.01
CA GLU A 186 8.20 6.31 -13.65
C GLU A 186 6.68 6.17 -13.69
N VAL A 187 5.97 7.25 -13.35
CA VAL A 187 4.50 7.24 -13.22
C VAL A 187 3.82 6.81 -14.52
N SER A 188 4.34 7.25 -15.66
CA SER A 188 3.85 6.89 -17.01
C SER A 188 3.95 5.39 -17.32
N THR A 189 4.91 4.70 -16.70
CA THR A 189 5.14 3.25 -16.88
C THR A 189 4.36 2.44 -15.84
N ALA A 190 4.25 2.95 -14.61
CA ALA A 190 3.59 2.26 -13.51
C ALA A 190 2.06 2.30 -13.57
N PHE A 191 1.48 3.27 -14.27
CA PHE A 191 0.03 3.49 -14.34
C PHE A 191 -0.42 3.66 -15.79
N ASP A 192 -1.24 2.73 -16.27
CA ASP A 192 -1.86 2.79 -17.58
C ASP A 192 -2.87 3.95 -17.63
N PRO A 193 -2.69 4.91 -18.56
CA PRO A 193 -3.62 6.02 -18.70
C PRO A 193 -5.04 5.56 -19.06
N ASN A 194 -5.25 4.36 -19.60
CA ASN A 194 -6.60 3.88 -19.96
C ASN A 194 -7.35 3.19 -18.81
N SER A 195 -6.69 3.00 -17.68
CA SER A 195 -7.23 2.35 -16.48
C SER A 195 -7.76 3.35 -15.47
N PHE A 196 -8.64 2.93 -14.57
CA PHE A 196 -8.93 3.72 -13.36
C PHE A 196 -8.14 3.17 -12.19
N TYR A 197 -7.91 4.02 -11.19
CA TYR A 197 -7.27 3.61 -9.94
C TYR A 197 -8.07 4.09 -8.74
N ASN A 198 -8.15 3.25 -7.73
CA ASN A 198 -8.52 3.66 -6.38
C ASN A 198 -7.26 3.67 -5.52
N LEU A 199 -7.14 4.70 -4.71
CA LEU A 199 -6.10 4.85 -3.71
C LEU A 199 -6.72 4.81 -2.32
N CYS A 200 -6.06 4.16 -1.37
CA CYS A 200 -6.37 4.27 0.06
C CYS A 200 -5.16 4.89 0.77
N LEU A 201 -5.26 6.18 1.09
CA LEU A 201 -4.21 6.96 1.72
C LEU A 201 -4.27 6.77 3.24
N THR A 202 -3.21 6.28 3.86
CA THR A 202 -3.15 6.06 5.31
C THR A 202 -2.58 7.25 6.08
N SER A 203 -3.20 7.61 7.19
CA SER A 203 -2.72 8.64 8.11
C SER A 203 -2.75 8.13 9.55
N PRO A 204 -1.93 8.69 10.47
CA PRO A 204 -1.92 8.23 11.85
C PRO A 204 -3.31 8.34 12.46
N ASN A 205 -3.72 7.34 13.24
CA ASN A 205 -5.00 7.40 13.93
C ASN A 205 -4.87 8.32 15.16
N SER A 206 -5.50 9.49 15.10
CA SER A 206 -5.51 10.48 16.19
C SER A 206 -6.06 9.94 17.51
N ASP A 207 -6.92 8.92 17.49
CA ASP A 207 -7.58 8.41 18.69
C ASP A 207 -6.67 7.53 19.56
N LYS A 208 -5.55 7.01 19.03
CA LYS A 208 -4.58 6.24 19.83
C LYS A 208 -3.69 7.10 20.71
N HIS A 209 -3.51 8.39 20.37
CA HIS A 209 -2.68 9.31 21.17
C HIS A 209 -3.38 9.80 22.44
N GLN A 210 -4.71 9.65 22.56
CA GLN A 210 -5.44 10.08 23.75
C GLN A 210 -5.30 9.09 24.93
N HIS A 211 -5.01 7.81 24.66
CA HIS A 211 -4.95 6.75 25.68
C HIS A 211 -3.55 6.44 26.21
N THR A 212 -2.52 7.16 25.78
CA THR A 212 -1.13 6.98 26.29
C THR A 212 -0.71 8.07 27.29
N LEU A 213 -1.62 8.95 27.68
CA LEU A 213 -1.36 10.10 28.55
C LEU A 213 -2.13 10.10 29.89
N ASP A 214 -2.76 8.98 30.25
CA ASP A 214 -3.38 8.77 31.56
C ASP A 214 -2.59 7.76 32.41
#